data_AF-Q8R893-F1
#
_entry.id   AF-Q8R893-F1
#
_cell.length_a   1.000
_cell.length_b   1.000
_cell.length_c   1.000
_cell.angle_alpha   90.00
_cell.angle_beta   90.00
_cell.angle_gamma   90.00
#
_symmetry.space_group_name_H-M   'P 1'
#
loop_
_entity.id
_entity.type
_entity.pdbx_description
1 polymer ?
#
loop_
_entity_poly.entity_id
_entity_poly.type
_entity_poly.pdbx_seq_one_letter_code
_entity_poly.pdbx_strand_id
1 'polypeptide(L)'
;MPSEKLKEKNVKENILEQLKEIIRDAIREATYEYKLTLTIEEAARYTGIGRDKILELAHNNESGFPAFRVGTKFLINRELLKEWLKKVAEERKVL
;
A
#
# COMPACT_ATOMS: atom_id res chain seq x y z
N MET A 1 -35.06 26.78 30.10
CA MET A 1 -35.31 25.43 29.53
C MET A 1 -35.27 25.33 27.99
N PRO A 2 -34.90 26.37 27.19
CA PRO A 2 -34.51 26.19 25.78
C PRO A 2 -32.99 26.24 25.50
N SER A 3 -32.23 26.94 26.34
CA SER A 3 -30.80 27.25 26.14
C SER A 3 -29.85 26.05 26.29
N GLU A 4 -30.19 25.08 27.14
CA GLU A 4 -29.36 23.89 27.38
C GLU A 4 -29.43 22.90 26.21
N LYS A 5 -30.62 22.71 25.62
CA LYS A 5 -30.82 21.87 24.42
C LYS A 5 -30.06 22.42 23.20
N LEU A 6 -29.95 23.75 23.09
CA LEU A 6 -29.17 24.41 22.04
C LEU A 6 -27.66 24.19 22.23
N LYS A 7 -27.16 24.20 23.47
CA LYS A 7 -25.75 23.88 23.78
C LYS A 7 -25.43 22.41 23.47
N GLU A 8 -26.28 21.48 23.89
CA GLU A 8 -26.09 20.05 23.58
C GLU A 8 -26.09 19.76 22.07
N LYS A 9 -26.97 20.43 21.32
CA LYS A 9 -27.02 20.29 19.86
C LYS A 9 -25.72 20.78 19.19
N ASN A 10 -25.21 21.94 19.60
CA ASN A 10 -23.94 22.47 19.09
C ASN A 10 -22.74 21.59 19.46
N VAL A 11 -22.73 20.98 20.65
CA VAL A 11 -21.68 20.04 21.06
C VAL A 11 -21.72 18.77 20.21
N LYS A 12 -22.91 18.22 19.95
CA LYS A 12 -23.07 17.04 19.08
C LYS A 12 -22.65 17.32 17.63
N GLU A 13 -23.00 18.49 17.09
CA GLU A 13 -22.58 18.90 15.74
C GLU A 13 -21.07 19.06 15.64
N ASN A 14 -20.42 19.63 16.67
CA ASN A 14 -18.97 19.74 16.72
C ASN A 14 -18.27 18.38 16.80
N ILE A 15 -18.73 17.48 17.67
CA ILE A 15 -18.18 16.11 17.78
C ILE A 15 -18.34 15.36 16.45
N LEU A 16 -19.50 15.50 15.79
CA LEU A 16 -19.74 14.87 14.50
C LEU A 16 -18.78 15.39 13.43
N GLU A 17 -18.48 16.68 13.42
CA GLU A 17 -17.53 17.26 12.47
C GLU A 17 -16.09 16.81 12.74
N GLN A 18 -15.67 16.77 14.00
CA GLN A 18 -14.37 16.22 14.39
C GLN A 18 -14.21 14.75 13.97
N LEU A 19 -15.25 13.93 14.15
CA LEU A 19 -15.26 12.54 13.72
C LEU A 19 -15.10 12.41 12.20
N LYS A 20 -15.76 13.26 11.41
CA LYS A 20 -15.60 13.25 9.95
C LYS A 20 -14.18 13.60 9.52
N GLU A 21 -13.56 14.58 10.17
CA GLU A 21 -12.16 14.94 9.89
C GLU A 21 -11.22 13.77 10.19
N ILE A 22 -11.35 13.15 11.37
CA ILE A 22 -10.54 11.98 11.75
C ILE A 22 -10.69 10.83 10.74
N ILE A 23 -11.92 10.54 10.32
CA ILE A 23 -12.18 9.49 9.33
C ILE A 23 -11.57 9.88 7.97
N ARG A 24 -11.68 11.14 7.56
CA ARG A 24 -11.11 11.62 6.29
C ARG A 24 -9.59 11.53 6.31
N ASP A 25 -8.96 11.86 7.43
CA ASP A 25 -7.51 11.78 7.60
C ASP A 25 -7.03 10.34 7.65
N ALA A 26 -7.73 9.46 8.37
CA ALA A 26 -7.40 8.03 8.40
C ALA A 26 -7.55 7.38 7.01
N ILE A 27 -8.61 7.73 6.26
CA ILE A 27 -8.79 7.27 4.87
C ILE A 27 -7.68 7.85 4.00
N ARG A 28 -7.34 9.15 4.14
CA ARG A 28 -6.21 9.74 3.44
C ARG A 28 -4.94 9.01 3.76
N GLU A 29 -4.52 8.83 5.01
CA GLU A 29 -3.30 8.09 5.35
C GLU A 29 -3.29 6.66 4.81
N ALA A 30 -4.43 5.98 4.80
CA ALA A 30 -4.56 4.66 4.20
C ALA A 30 -4.51 4.66 2.65
N THR A 31 -4.84 5.79 2.01
CA THR A 31 -4.94 5.93 0.55
C THR A 31 -3.86 6.83 -0.07
N TYR A 32 -3.11 7.58 0.74
CA TYR A 32 -2.14 8.57 0.31
C TYR A 32 -0.94 7.84 -0.23
N GLU A 33 -0.97 7.71 -1.55
CA GLU A 33 0.07 7.24 -2.42
C GLU A 33 0.54 5.83 -2.08
N TYR A 34 -0.24 4.86 -2.54
CA TYR A 34 0.35 3.61 -2.97
C TYR A 34 1.46 3.92 -3.98
N LYS A 35 2.70 3.98 -3.49
CA LYS A 35 3.88 4.23 -4.30
C LYS A 35 3.80 3.35 -5.54
N LEU A 36 4.01 3.96 -6.71
CA LEU A 36 4.06 3.24 -7.99
C LEU A 36 5.20 2.20 -7.98
N THR A 37 6.20 2.43 -7.13
CA THR A 37 7.35 1.56 -6.96
C THR A 37 7.53 1.16 -5.51
N LEU A 38 7.96 -0.09 -5.31
CA LEU A 38 8.25 -0.67 -4.01
C LEU A 38 9.76 -0.92 -3.91
N THR A 39 10.31 -0.71 -2.73
CA THR A 39 11.61 -1.28 -2.35
C THR A 39 11.50 -2.79 -2.18
N ILE A 40 12.62 -3.49 -2.07
CA ILE A 40 12.68 -4.94 -1.79
C ILE A 40 11.88 -5.25 -0.51
N GLU A 41 12.06 -4.44 0.53
CA GLU A 41 11.37 -4.57 1.82
C GLU A 41 9.86 -4.39 1.69
N GLU A 42 9.44 -3.39 0.94
CA GLU A 42 8.01 -3.13 0.70
C GLU A 42 7.39 -4.24 -0.16
N ALA A 43 8.09 -4.72 -1.19
CA ALA A 43 7.62 -5.82 -2.03
C ALA A 43 7.51 -7.13 -1.22
N ALA A 44 8.46 -7.43 -0.34
CA ALA A 44 8.38 -8.58 0.55
C ALA A 44 7.15 -8.50 1.48
N ARG A 45 6.92 -7.34 2.11
CA ARG A 45 5.71 -7.14 2.95
C ARG A 45 4.41 -7.17 2.14
N TYR A 46 4.42 -6.63 0.93
CA TYR A 46 3.24 -6.53 0.07
C TYR A 46 2.82 -7.88 -0.50
N THR A 47 3.79 -8.73 -0.87
CA THR A 47 3.54 -10.04 -1.50
C THR A 47 3.52 -11.19 -0.50
N GLY A 48 4.14 -11.03 0.67
CA GLY A 48 4.37 -12.10 1.63
C GLY A 48 5.53 -13.03 1.26
N ILE A 49 6.24 -12.78 0.16
CA ILE A 49 7.41 -13.56 -0.26
C ILE A 49 8.63 -13.12 0.56
N GLY A 50 9.48 -14.09 0.92
CA GLY A 50 10.72 -13.83 1.64
C GLY A 50 11.61 -12.80 0.93
N ARG A 51 12.20 -11.90 1.71
CA ARG A 51 13.07 -10.81 1.20
C ARG A 51 14.18 -11.33 0.28
N ASP A 52 14.86 -12.40 0.67
CA ASP A 52 15.99 -12.94 -0.08
C ASP A 52 15.57 -13.50 -1.43
N LYS A 53 14.38 -14.12 -1.50
CA LYS A 53 13.81 -14.59 -2.77
C LYS A 53 13.43 -13.42 -3.68
N ILE A 54 12.85 -12.34 -3.14
CA ILE A 54 12.57 -11.13 -3.93
C ILE A 54 13.88 -10.52 -4.47
N LEU A 55 14.95 -10.51 -3.66
CA LEU A 55 16.26 -10.02 -4.08
C LEU A 55 16.87 -10.90 -5.18
N GLU A 56 16.81 -12.23 -5.02
CA GLU A 56 17.25 -13.20 -6.03
C GLU A 56 16.53 -12.98 -7.37
N LEU A 57 15.20 -12.84 -7.33
CA LEU A 57 14.38 -12.56 -8.52
C LEU A 57 14.73 -11.22 -9.16
N ALA A 58 14.96 -10.17 -8.36
CA ALA A 58 15.36 -8.86 -8.86
C ALA A 58 16.74 -8.85 -9.53
N HIS A 59 17.64 -9.73 -9.11
CA HIS A 59 18.95 -9.91 -9.75
C HIS A 59 18.92 -10.80 -10.99
N ASN A 60 17.92 -11.69 -11.10
CA ASN A 60 17.80 -12.61 -12.22
C ASN A 60 16.99 -11.98 -13.37
N ASN A 61 17.68 -11.54 -14.42
CA ASN A 61 17.06 -10.94 -15.61
C ASN A 61 16.14 -11.88 -16.39
N GLU A 62 16.29 -13.20 -16.23
CA GLU A 62 15.45 -14.21 -16.91
C GLU A 62 14.19 -14.56 -16.13
N SER A 63 14.09 -14.11 -14.87
CA SER A 63 12.94 -14.41 -14.01
C SER A 63 11.63 -13.77 -14.50
N GLY A 64 11.73 -12.72 -15.33
CA GLY A 64 10.62 -11.86 -15.73
C GLY A 64 10.07 -11.00 -14.58
N PHE A 65 10.77 -10.97 -13.43
CA PHE A 65 10.36 -10.20 -12.26
C PHE A 65 10.47 -8.70 -12.55
N PRO A 66 9.45 -7.89 -12.22
CA PRO A 66 9.35 -6.49 -12.67
C PRO A 66 10.16 -5.53 -11.79
N ALA A 67 11.44 -5.85 -11.58
CA ALA A 67 12.40 -5.01 -10.89
C ALA A 67 13.26 -4.22 -11.89
N PHE A 68 13.65 -3.02 -11.50
CA PHE A 68 14.61 -2.19 -12.21
C PHE A 68 15.56 -1.52 -11.23
N ARG A 69 16.75 -1.17 -11.73
CA ARG A 69 17.81 -0.62 -10.89
C ARG A 69 17.85 0.90 -11.00
N VAL A 70 17.88 1.58 -9.84
CA VAL A 70 18.08 3.02 -9.72
C VAL A 70 19.35 3.25 -8.90
N GLY A 71 20.46 3.50 -9.60
CA GLY A 71 21.78 3.60 -9.01
C GLY A 71 22.22 2.27 -8.38
N THR A 72 22.28 2.21 -7.05
CA THR A 72 22.66 1.01 -6.29
C THR A 72 21.47 0.21 -5.76
N LYS A 73 20.24 0.72 -5.90
CA LYS A 73 19.04 0.12 -5.31
C LYS A 73 18.16 -0.52 -6.38
N PHE A 74 17.41 -1.56 -6.00
CA PHE A 74 16.32 -2.11 -6.80
C PHE A 74 15.00 -1.50 -6.37
N LEU A 75 14.19 -1.16 -7.37
CA LEU A 75 12.79 -0.80 -7.22
C LEU A 75 11.94 -1.74 -8.06
N ILE A 76 10.73 -2.02 -7.57
CA ILE A 76 9.79 -2.94 -8.18
C ILE A 76 8.55 -2.17 -8.56
N ASN A 77 8.14 -2.22 -9.83
CA ASN A 77 6.89 -1.60 -10.23
C ASN A 77 5.70 -2.38 -9.61
N ARG A 78 4.84 -1.68 -8.88
CA ARG A 78 3.75 -2.30 -8.11
C ARG A 78 2.68 -2.95 -8.99
N GLU A 79 2.31 -2.31 -10.09
CA GLU A 79 1.27 -2.80 -10.99
C GLU A 79 1.75 -4.04 -11.73
N LEU A 80 2.96 -3.96 -12.30
CA LEU A 80 3.58 -5.10 -12.97
C LEU A 80 3.85 -6.27 -12.02
N LEU A 81 4.19 -6.00 -10.75
CA LEU A 81 4.35 -7.05 -9.74
C LEU A 81 3.05 -7.83 -9.50
N LYS A 82 1.92 -7.14 -9.46
CA LYS A 82 0.60 -7.77 -9.32
C LYS A 82 0.27 -8.65 -10.53
N GLU A 83 0.55 -8.15 -11.74
CA GLU A 83 0.35 -8.91 -12.97
C GLU A 83 1.29 -10.12 -13.07
N TRP A 84 2.56 -9.95 -12.69
CA TRP A 84 3.55 -11.01 -12.67
C TRP A 84 3.13 -12.14 -11.71
N LEU A 85 2.69 -11.81 -10.49
CA LEU A 85 2.20 -12.79 -9.53
C LEU A 85 0.99 -13.58 -10.07
N LYS A 86 0.07 -12.90 -10.75
CA LYS A 86 -1.07 -13.56 -11.39
C LYS A 86 -0.59 -14.59 -12.41
N LYS A 87 0.34 -14.24 -13.29
CA LYS A 87 0.90 -15.17 -14.29
C LYS A 87 1.62 -16.35 -13.66
N VAL A 88 2.49 -16.09 -12.67
CA VAL A 88 3.21 -17.15 -11.94
C VAL A 88 2.24 -18.17 -11.34
N ALA A 89 1.13 -17.69 -10.76
CA ALA A 89 0.10 -18.56 -10.19
C ALA A 89 -0.67 -19.35 -11.26
N GLU A 90 -1.03 -18.71 -12.38
CA GLU A 90 -1.71 -19.36 -13.52
C GLU A 90 -0.84 -20.45 -14.17
N GLU A 91 0.46 -20.16 -14.36
CA GLU A 91 1.45 -21.07 -14.94
C GLU A 91 1.94 -22.14 -13.95
N ARG A 92 1.59 -22.00 -12.66
CA ARG A 92 2.10 -22.85 -11.54
C ARG A 92 3.63 -22.91 -11.51
N LYS A 93 4.27 -21.79 -11.84
CA LYS A 93 5.74 -21.69 -11.88
C LYS A 93 6.30 -21.76 -10.46
N VAL A 94 7.34 -22.57 -10.27
CA VAL A 94 8.11 -22.62 -9.02
C VAL A 94 9.13 -21.48 -9.04
N LEU A 95 9.22 -20.73 -7.94
CA LEU A 95 10.07 -19.54 -7.78
C LEU A 95 11.35 -19.83 -6.99
#